data_AF-A0A4Y2DJC7-F1
#
_entry.id   AF-A0A4Y2DJC7-F1
#
_cell.length_a   1.000
_cell.length_b   1.000
_cell.length_c   1.000
_cell.angle_alpha   90.00
_cell.angle_beta   90.00
_cell.angle_gamma   90.00
#
_symmetry.space_group_name_H-M   'P 1'
#
loop_
_entity.id
_entity.type
_entity.pdbx_description
1 polymer ?
#
loop_
_entity_poly.entity_id
_entity_poly.type
_entity_poly.pdbx_seq_one_letter_code
_entity_poly.pdbx_strand_id
1 'polypeptide(L)'
;MSEYDLDLDEENSDYELNEKNENESDEDTEDASETDMVKQEEEYTEIKEQMYQDKLANLKKQLKQLEEGVHPDYLKRLKKLEQNYQNRQLLNQVFERVEIERVERDYILEKEAAHKEYEEKKIELRETLISDLEEKKRMIEAERSSMELTSEDILSKSKVCKAMWIVENSSKEGTVVTALILLES
;
A
#
# COMPACT_ATOMS: atom_id res chain seq x y z
N MET A 1 5.71 -7.20 11.10
CA MET A 1 5.47 -6.75 12.49
C MET A 1 4.71 -7.87 13.16
N SER A 2 5.39 -8.75 13.89
CA SER A 2 4.75 -9.90 14.56
C SER A 2 4.84 -9.72 16.07
N GLU A 3 3.67 -9.76 16.69
CA GLU A 3 3.43 -9.97 18.12
C GLU A 3 4.34 -11.07 18.67
N TYR A 4 5.00 -10.77 19.79
CA TYR A 4 5.70 -11.74 20.61
C TYR A 4 4.72 -12.22 21.68
N ASP A 5 4.14 -13.41 21.48
CA ASP A 5 3.51 -14.18 22.54
C ASP A 5 4.61 -14.64 23.51
N LEU A 6 4.62 -14.03 24.69
CA LEU A 6 5.42 -14.45 25.84
C LEU A 6 4.51 -15.34 26.70
N ASP A 7 4.60 -16.65 26.50
CA ASP A 7 4.06 -17.63 27.46
C ASP A 7 4.84 -17.47 28.78
N LEU A 8 4.26 -16.71 29.71
CA LEU A 8 4.67 -16.66 31.11
C LEU A 8 4.03 -17.85 31.81
N ASP A 9 4.81 -18.89 32.09
CA ASP A 9 4.37 -20.00 32.94
C ASP A 9 4.07 -19.48 34.35
N GLU A 10 2.79 -19.52 34.71
CA GLU A 10 2.20 -19.09 35.98
C GLU A 10 2.44 -20.19 37.03
N GLU A 11 3.53 -20.08 37.82
CA GLU A 11 3.70 -20.89 39.03
C GLU A 11 2.76 -20.37 40.13
N ASN A 12 1.54 -20.91 40.19
CA ASN A 12 0.66 -20.74 41.35
C ASN A 12 1.08 -21.73 42.45
N SER A 13 1.68 -21.20 43.50
CA SER A 13 2.06 -21.93 44.72
C SER A 13 0.83 -22.13 45.61
N ASP A 14 0.24 -23.31 45.58
CA ASP A 14 -0.90 -23.64 46.44
C ASP A 14 -0.40 -24.36 47.69
N TYR A 15 -0.06 -23.58 48.72
CA TYR A 15 0.17 -24.08 50.08
C TYR A 15 -1.10 -23.85 50.90
N GLU A 16 -2.06 -24.77 50.79
CA GLU A 16 -3.20 -24.85 51.70
C GLU A 16 -2.78 -25.60 52.98
N LEU A 17 -2.56 -24.86 54.06
CA LEU A 17 -2.42 -25.38 55.42
C LEU A 17 -3.83 -25.66 55.98
N ASN A 18 -4.25 -26.93 56.01
CA ASN A 18 -5.55 -27.33 56.53
C ASN A 18 -5.41 -27.74 58.01
N GLU A 19 -5.51 -26.77 58.92
CA GLU A 19 -5.69 -27.04 60.35
C GLU A 19 -7.16 -27.36 60.63
N LYS A 20 -7.46 -28.64 60.91
CA LYS A 20 -8.68 -29.03 61.61
C LYS A 20 -8.34 -30.00 62.74
N ASN A 21 -8.26 -29.44 63.94
CA ASN A 21 -8.43 -30.14 65.19
C ASN A 21 -9.93 -30.32 65.45
N GLU A 22 -10.33 -31.52 65.87
CA GLU A 22 -11.46 -31.78 66.78
C GLU A 22 -11.44 -33.27 67.14
N ASN A 23 -10.62 -33.63 68.14
CA ASN A 23 -10.69 -34.91 68.85
C ASN A 23 -11.39 -34.65 70.18
N GLU A 24 -12.63 -35.12 70.34
CA GLU A 24 -13.22 -35.38 71.66
C GLU A 24 -12.82 -36.80 72.07
N SER A 25 -11.88 -36.95 73.01
CA SER A 25 -11.52 -38.26 73.57
C SER A 25 -11.22 -38.12 75.06
N ASP A 26 -11.92 -38.93 75.86
CA ASP A 26 -11.90 -39.02 77.32
C ASP A 26 -10.50 -39.05 77.95
N GLU A 27 -10.32 -38.22 78.98
CA GLU A 27 -9.18 -38.13 79.91
C GLU A 27 -9.04 -39.43 80.72
N ASP A 28 -8.11 -40.32 80.34
CA ASP A 28 -7.39 -41.21 81.28
C ASP A 28 -6.21 -41.94 80.61
N THR A 29 -5.50 -41.30 79.66
CA THR A 29 -4.31 -41.87 78.97
C THR A 29 -3.27 -40.79 78.59
N GLU A 30 -3.12 -39.74 79.39
CA GLU A 30 -2.27 -38.59 79.04
C GLU A 30 -0.74 -38.86 79.11
N ASP A 31 -0.29 -39.90 79.81
CA ASP A 31 1.16 -40.20 79.97
C ASP A 31 1.74 -41.05 78.81
N ALA A 32 0.88 -41.71 78.02
CA ALA A 32 1.32 -42.56 76.90
C ALA A 32 1.33 -41.82 75.54
N SER A 33 0.54 -40.76 75.38
CA SER A 33 0.45 -40.01 74.12
C SER A 33 1.53 -38.93 73.96
N GLU A 34 1.98 -38.28 75.03
CA GLU A 34 3.05 -37.26 74.96
C GLU A 34 4.36 -37.84 74.42
N THR A 35 4.74 -39.05 74.87
CA THR A 35 5.97 -39.70 74.39
C THR A 35 5.88 -40.18 72.94
N ASP A 36 4.70 -40.47 72.42
CA ASP A 36 4.50 -40.82 71.00
C ASP A 36 4.34 -39.58 70.11
N MET A 37 3.75 -38.48 70.62
CA MET A 37 3.72 -37.19 69.92
C MET A 37 5.12 -36.60 69.74
N VAL A 38 5.98 -36.68 70.77
CA VAL A 38 7.38 -36.20 70.67
C VAL A 38 8.17 -37.02 69.65
N LYS A 39 8.02 -38.35 69.62
CA LYS A 39 8.67 -39.19 68.59
C LYS A 39 8.18 -38.87 67.18
N GLN A 40 6.88 -38.61 67.02
CA GLN A 40 6.29 -38.28 65.74
C GLN A 40 6.74 -36.89 65.25
N GLU A 41 6.91 -35.93 66.15
CA GLU A 41 7.53 -34.63 65.84
C GLU A 41 9.00 -34.75 65.46
N GLU A 42 9.78 -35.57 66.19
CA GLU A 42 11.18 -35.88 65.88
C GLU A 42 11.32 -36.54 64.48
N GLU A 43 10.49 -37.55 64.20
CA GLU A 43 10.44 -38.23 62.89
C GLU A 43 10.03 -37.26 61.77
N TYR A 44 9.09 -36.35 62.04
CA TYR A 44 8.67 -35.32 61.09
C TYR A 44 9.78 -34.29 60.81
N THR A 45 10.57 -33.91 61.82
CA THR A 45 11.76 -33.07 61.64
C THR A 45 12.86 -33.77 60.86
N GLU A 46 13.12 -35.05 61.11
CA GLU A 46 14.11 -35.84 60.35
C GLU A 46 13.69 -35.98 58.87
N ILE A 47 12.41 -36.24 58.60
CA ILE A 47 11.88 -36.32 57.23
C ILE A 47 12.03 -34.98 56.51
N LYS A 48 11.73 -33.85 57.17
CA LYS A 48 11.94 -32.52 56.60
C LYS A 48 13.40 -32.29 56.28
N GLU A 49 14.30 -32.61 57.20
CA GLU A 49 15.74 -32.45 57.00
C GLU A 49 16.25 -33.29 55.83
N GLN A 50 15.80 -34.55 55.71
CA GLN A 50 16.13 -35.41 54.59
C GLN A 50 15.64 -34.82 53.25
N MET A 51 14.41 -34.31 53.20
CA MET A 51 13.85 -33.63 52.02
C MET A 51 14.65 -32.38 51.63
N TYR A 52 15.15 -31.61 52.61
CA TYR A 52 16.01 -30.47 52.37
C TYR A 52 17.37 -30.88 51.78
N GLN A 53 18.00 -31.92 52.32
CA GLN A 53 19.26 -32.44 51.79
C GLN A 53 19.10 -32.97 50.36
N ASP A 54 18.01 -33.68 50.07
CA ASP A 54 17.70 -34.18 48.74
C ASP A 54 17.43 -33.05 47.74
N LYS A 55 16.69 -32.00 48.16
CA LYS A 55 16.46 -30.81 47.34
C LYS A 55 17.75 -30.07 47.05
N LEU A 56 18.62 -29.92 48.05
CA LEU A 56 19.94 -29.31 47.89
C LEU A 56 20.84 -30.12 46.94
N ALA A 57 20.82 -31.45 47.04
CA ALA A 57 21.55 -32.34 46.15
C ALA A 57 21.07 -32.24 44.70
N ASN A 58 19.75 -32.19 44.49
CA ASN A 58 19.15 -31.99 43.17
C ASN A 58 19.55 -30.64 42.55
N LEU A 59 19.49 -29.55 43.32
CA LEU A 59 19.91 -28.23 42.86
C LEU A 59 21.40 -28.19 42.51
N LYS A 60 22.28 -28.78 43.34
CA LYS A 60 23.71 -28.90 43.05
C LYS A 60 23.97 -29.70 41.77
N LYS A 61 23.21 -30.77 41.54
CA LYS A 61 23.29 -31.59 40.33
C LYS A 61 22.86 -30.81 39.09
N GLN A 62 21.75 -30.07 39.16
CA GLN A 62 21.29 -29.21 38.06
C GLN A 62 22.29 -28.10 37.74
N LEU A 63 22.88 -27.48 38.77
CA LEU A 63 23.92 -26.45 38.61
C LEU A 63 25.15 -27.03 37.90
N LYS A 64 25.63 -28.20 38.34
CA LYS A 64 26.73 -28.90 37.65
C LYS A 64 26.38 -29.25 36.20
N GLN A 65 25.16 -29.73 35.93
CA GLN A 65 24.70 -30.02 34.57
C GLN A 65 24.62 -28.75 33.70
N LEU A 66 24.32 -27.59 34.28
CA LEU A 66 24.34 -26.30 33.60
C LEU A 66 25.78 -25.84 33.32
N GLU A 67 26.69 -25.96 34.28
CA GLU A 67 28.12 -25.67 34.10
C GLU A 67 28.76 -26.54 33.01
N GLU A 68 28.39 -27.82 32.97
CA GLU A 68 28.81 -28.77 31.93
C GLU A 68 28.02 -28.61 30.61
N GLY A 69 26.99 -27.75 30.58
CA GLY A 69 26.18 -27.48 29.38
C GLY A 69 25.26 -28.63 28.93
N VAL A 70 25.06 -29.65 29.76
CA VAL A 70 24.26 -30.85 29.48
C VAL A 70 22.86 -30.82 30.11
N HIS A 71 22.48 -29.73 30.76
CA HIS A 71 21.15 -29.58 31.33
C HIS A 71 20.06 -29.71 30.25
N PRO A 72 19.04 -30.59 30.44
CA PRO A 72 18.08 -30.93 29.39
C PRO A 72 17.28 -29.72 28.89
N ASP A 73 16.89 -28.81 29.78
CA ASP A 73 16.14 -27.60 29.40
C ASP A 73 17.00 -26.61 28.61
N TYR A 74 18.29 -26.51 28.94
CA TYR A 74 19.24 -25.70 28.19
C TYR A 74 19.39 -26.23 26.77
N LEU A 75 19.60 -27.54 26.61
CA LEU A 75 19.70 -28.19 25.31
C LEU A 75 18.40 -28.05 24.49
N LYS A 76 17.24 -28.17 25.13
CA LYS A 76 15.93 -27.95 24.49
C LYS A 76 15.82 -26.52 23.96
N ARG A 77 16.23 -25.53 24.74
CA ARG A 77 16.21 -24.11 24.34
C ARG A 77 17.21 -23.82 23.22
N LEU A 78 18.41 -24.42 23.28
CA LEU A 78 19.42 -24.31 22.24
C LEU A 78 18.93 -24.92 20.92
N LYS A 79 18.30 -26.09 20.95
CA LYS A 79 17.70 -26.72 19.76
C LYS A 79 16.60 -25.85 19.14
N LYS A 80 15.74 -25.24 19.96
CA LYS A 80 14.70 -24.31 19.48
C LYS A 80 15.32 -23.07 18.84
N LEU A 81 16.38 -22.53 19.43
CA LEU A 81 17.09 -21.38 18.88
C LEU A 81 17.74 -21.70 17.53
N GLU A 82 18.40 -22.84 17.42
CA GLU A 82 19.01 -23.32 16.18
C GLU A 82 17.96 -23.50 15.08
N GLN A 83 16.83 -24.14 15.40
CA GLN A 83 15.72 -24.29 14.45
C GLN A 83 15.18 -22.94 13.98
N ASN A 84 14.99 -21.98 14.89
CA ASN A 84 14.55 -20.63 14.55
C ASN A 84 15.56 -19.90 13.66
N TYR A 85 16.86 -20.06 13.93
CA TYR A 85 17.91 -19.48 13.12
C TYR A 85 17.90 -20.05 11.68
N GLN A 86 17.82 -21.38 11.55
CA GLN A 86 17.73 -22.06 10.25
C GLN A 86 16.48 -21.64 9.47
N ASN A 87 15.33 -21.57 10.15
CA ASN A 87 14.10 -21.08 9.55
C ASN A 87 14.23 -19.63 9.05
N ARG A 88 14.85 -18.75 9.84
CA ARG A 88 15.08 -17.36 9.44
C ARG A 88 16.03 -17.26 8.24
N GLN A 89 17.06 -18.09 8.20
CA GLN A 89 17.98 -18.16 7.07
C GLN A 89 17.27 -18.60 5.80
N LEU A 90 16.44 -19.65 5.87
CA LEU A 90 15.62 -20.11 4.75
C LEU A 90 14.65 -19.03 4.28
N LEU A 91 13.95 -18.39 5.21
CA LEU A 91 13.01 -17.31 4.91
C LEU A 91 13.70 -16.17 4.17
N ASN A 92 14.89 -15.75 4.63
CA ASN A 92 15.67 -14.71 3.96
C ASN A 92 16.06 -15.11 2.53
N GLN A 93 16.48 -16.36 2.30
CA GLN A 93 16.82 -16.84 0.95
C GLN A 93 15.62 -16.86 0.00
N VAL A 94 14.45 -17.28 0.50
CA VAL A 94 13.22 -17.27 -0.29
C VAL A 94 12.79 -15.84 -0.58
N PHE A 95 12.86 -14.95 0.42
CA PHE A 95 12.53 -13.54 0.27
C PHE A 95 13.40 -12.86 -0.79
N GLU A 96 14.71 -13.07 -0.73
CA GLU A 96 15.65 -12.53 -1.72
C GLU A 96 15.28 -12.96 -3.15
N ARG A 97 15.01 -14.25 -3.35
CA ARG A 97 14.61 -14.78 -4.67
C ARG A 97 13.33 -14.13 -5.18
N VAL A 98 12.30 -14.07 -4.34
CA VAL A 98 11.00 -13.48 -4.71
C VAL A 98 11.15 -12.00 -5.05
N GLU A 99 11.99 -11.27 -4.32
CA GLU A 99 12.21 -9.85 -4.58
C GLU A 99 12.95 -9.63 -5.90
N ILE A 100 13.95 -10.48 -6.22
CA ILE A 100 14.62 -10.46 -7.53
C ILE A 100 13.61 -10.72 -8.65
N GLU A 101 12.80 -11.78 -8.55
CA GLU A 101 11.78 -12.11 -9.56
C GLU A 101 10.71 -11.01 -9.70
N ARG A 102 10.41 -10.29 -8.63
CA ARG A 102 9.52 -9.13 -8.67
C ARG A 102 10.15 -7.97 -9.43
N VAL A 103 11.38 -7.59 -9.09
CA VAL A 103 12.09 -6.49 -9.76
C VAL A 103 12.29 -6.78 -11.24
N GLU A 104 12.60 -8.03 -11.61
CA GLU A 104 12.73 -8.44 -13.01
C GLU A 104 11.41 -8.31 -13.77
N ARG A 105 10.29 -8.71 -13.18
CA ARG A 105 8.96 -8.53 -13.79
C ARG A 105 8.62 -7.05 -13.96
N ASP A 106 8.82 -6.25 -12.93
CA ASP A 106 8.55 -4.80 -12.97
C ASP A 106 9.42 -4.14 -14.06
N TYR A 107 10.69 -4.53 -14.18
CA TYR A 107 11.58 -4.05 -15.24
C TYR A 107 11.08 -4.39 -16.65
N ILE A 108 10.61 -5.62 -16.88
CA ILE A 108 10.07 -6.04 -18.18
C ILE A 108 8.82 -5.22 -18.52
N LEU A 109 7.89 -5.09 -17.56
CA LEU A 109 6.65 -4.34 -17.75
C LEU A 109 6.93 -2.87 -18.04
N GLU A 110 7.86 -2.25 -17.32
CA GLU A 110 8.23 -0.85 -17.53
C GLU A 110 8.85 -0.65 -18.92
N LYS A 111 9.70 -1.57 -19.36
CA LYS A 111 10.28 -1.53 -20.70
C LYS A 111 9.23 -1.64 -21.80
N GLU A 112 8.26 -2.53 -21.63
CA GLU A 112 7.14 -2.69 -22.57
C GLU A 112 6.22 -1.46 -22.57
N ALA A 113 5.93 -0.90 -21.39
CA ALA A 113 5.14 0.32 -21.25
C ALA A 113 5.81 1.51 -21.93
N ALA A 114 7.10 1.73 -21.69
CA ALA A 114 7.87 2.79 -22.32
C ALA A 114 7.92 2.63 -23.86
N HIS A 115 8.05 1.40 -24.37
CA HIS A 115 8.00 1.14 -25.79
C HIS A 115 6.63 1.43 -26.40
N LYS A 116 5.55 1.00 -25.73
CA LYS A 116 4.17 1.24 -26.16
C LYS A 116 3.86 2.74 -26.19
N GLU A 117 4.23 3.47 -25.13
CA GLU A 117 4.04 4.91 -25.04
C GLU A 117 4.79 5.67 -26.16
N TYR A 118 6.01 5.22 -26.50
CA TYR A 118 6.75 5.80 -27.61
C TYR A 118 6.04 5.62 -28.95
N GLU A 119 5.54 4.41 -29.26
CA GLU A 119 4.81 4.16 -30.50
C GLU A 119 3.46 4.89 -30.54
N GLU A 120 2.75 4.99 -29.41
CA GLU A 120 1.51 5.78 -29.29
C GLU A 120 1.76 7.26 -29.58
N LYS A 121 2.76 7.88 -28.92
CA LYS A 121 3.12 9.29 -29.17
C LYS A 121 3.53 9.55 -30.62
N LYS A 122 4.20 8.60 -31.24
CA LYS A 122 4.59 8.69 -32.66
C LYS A 122 3.37 8.66 -33.59
N ILE A 123 2.33 7.90 -33.25
CA ILE A 123 1.06 7.90 -34.00
C ILE A 123 0.33 9.21 -33.75
N GLU A 124 0.18 9.63 -32.49
CA GLU A 124 -0.48 10.88 -32.10
C GLU A 124 0.12 12.10 -32.80
N LEU A 125 1.46 12.20 -32.86
CA LEU A 125 2.14 13.28 -33.59
C LEU A 125 1.82 13.30 -35.09
N ARG A 126 1.68 12.13 -35.72
CA ARG A 126 1.31 12.03 -37.13
C ARG A 126 -0.14 12.44 -37.35
N GLU A 127 -1.05 11.99 -36.49
CA GLU A 127 -2.46 12.35 -36.55
C GLU A 127 -2.67 13.86 -36.32
N THR A 128 -1.95 14.44 -35.36
CA THR A 128 -1.94 15.89 -35.10
C THR A 128 -1.49 16.66 -36.34
N LEU A 129 -0.40 16.23 -36.97
CA LEU A 129 0.12 16.89 -38.18
C LEU A 129 -0.88 16.79 -39.34
N ILE A 130 -1.54 15.64 -39.52
CA ILE A 130 -2.57 15.46 -40.55
C ILE A 130 -3.74 16.41 -40.28
N SER A 131 -4.24 16.44 -39.04
CA SER A 131 -5.33 17.33 -38.63
C SER A 131 -5.00 18.81 -38.89
N ASP A 132 -3.79 19.26 -38.53
CA ASP A 132 -3.34 20.63 -38.77
C ASP A 132 -3.30 20.98 -40.27
N LEU A 133 -2.87 20.04 -41.11
CA LEU A 133 -2.83 20.23 -42.56
C LEU A 133 -4.23 20.26 -43.18
N GLU A 134 -5.13 19.40 -42.71
CA GLU A 134 -6.53 19.39 -43.14
C GLU A 134 -7.26 20.67 -42.72
N GLU A 135 -7.00 21.18 -41.52
CA GLU A 135 -7.57 22.44 -41.05
C GLU A 135 -7.02 23.63 -41.85
N LYS A 136 -5.71 23.70 -42.10
CA LYS A 136 -5.12 24.72 -42.99
C LYS A 136 -5.71 24.68 -44.39
N LYS A 137 -5.89 23.49 -44.95
CA LYS A 137 -6.55 23.32 -46.26
C LYS A 137 -7.98 23.87 -46.22
N ARG A 138 -8.76 23.53 -45.18
CA ARG A 138 -10.13 24.03 -44.99
C ARG A 138 -10.17 25.55 -44.84
N MET A 139 -9.22 26.14 -44.10
CA MET A 139 -9.11 27.60 -43.97
C MET A 139 -8.85 28.27 -45.32
N ILE A 140 -7.91 27.76 -46.12
CA ILE A 140 -7.61 28.30 -47.45
C ILE A 140 -8.84 28.20 -48.37
N GLU A 141 -9.55 27.07 -48.35
CA GLU A 141 -10.77 26.88 -49.14
C GLU A 141 -11.89 27.84 -48.71
N ALA A 142 -12.03 28.09 -47.40
CA ALA A 142 -12.99 29.04 -46.85
C ALA A 142 -12.63 30.50 -47.22
N GLU A 143 -11.36 30.89 -47.09
CA GLU A 143 -10.86 32.21 -47.50
C GLU A 143 -11.07 32.43 -49.00
N ARG A 144 -10.75 31.44 -49.83
CA ARG A 144 -10.98 31.50 -51.29
C ARG A 144 -12.46 31.67 -51.61
N SER A 145 -13.34 30.90 -50.99
CA SER A 145 -14.79 31.01 -51.19
C SER A 145 -15.30 32.39 -50.76
N SER A 146 -14.79 32.93 -49.66
CA SER A 146 -15.10 34.29 -49.19
C SER A 146 -14.63 35.37 -50.17
N MET A 147 -13.43 35.22 -50.74
CA MET A 147 -12.90 36.13 -51.76
C MET A 147 -13.70 36.09 -53.06
N GLU A 148 -14.12 34.91 -53.52
CA GLU A 148 -14.97 34.75 -54.71
C GLU A 148 -16.31 35.48 -54.53
N LEU A 149 -17.00 35.26 -53.40
CA LEU A 149 -18.26 35.95 -53.08
C LEU A 149 -18.09 37.48 -52.99
N THR A 150 -17.04 37.94 -52.29
CA THR A 150 -16.77 39.38 -52.15
C THR A 150 -16.43 40.03 -53.49
N SER A 151 -15.73 39.32 -54.37
CA SER A 151 -15.39 39.79 -55.72
C SER A 151 -16.62 39.94 -56.60
N GLU A 152 -17.57 39.00 -56.53
CA GLU A 152 -18.86 39.09 -57.22
C GLU A 152 -19.70 40.26 -56.71
N ASP A 153 -19.71 40.50 -55.40
CA ASP A 153 -20.40 41.63 -54.77
C ASP A 153 -19.81 42.99 -55.19
N ILE A 154 -18.49 43.11 -55.28
CA ILE A 154 -17.83 44.34 -55.75
C ILE A 154 -18.12 44.56 -57.24
N LEU A 155 -18.05 43.51 -58.05
CA LEU A 155 -18.33 43.58 -59.49
C LEU A 155 -19.79 43.97 -59.75
N SER A 156 -20.73 43.40 -59.00
CA SER A 156 -22.16 43.71 -59.12
C SER A 156 -22.45 45.16 -58.71
N LYS A 157 -21.93 45.62 -57.55
CA LYS A 157 -22.05 47.02 -57.12
C LYS A 157 -21.44 47.99 -58.13
N SER A 158 -20.28 47.68 -58.69
CA SER A 158 -19.63 48.50 -59.72
C SER A 158 -20.50 48.64 -60.97
N LYS A 159 -21.08 47.54 -61.46
CA LYS A 159 -22.02 47.53 -62.60
C LYS A 159 -23.24 48.40 -62.32
N VAL A 160 -23.82 48.30 -61.12
CA VAL A 160 -24.98 49.10 -60.70
C VAL A 160 -24.63 50.59 -60.63
N CYS A 161 -23.52 50.97 -60.00
CA CYS A 161 -23.08 52.36 -59.95
C CYS A 161 -22.84 52.94 -61.36
N LYS A 162 -22.24 52.15 -62.25
CA LYS A 162 -22.03 52.55 -63.65
C LYS A 162 -23.35 52.75 -64.40
N ALA A 163 -24.31 51.84 -64.23
CA ALA A 163 -25.65 51.98 -64.83
C ALA A 163 -26.39 53.21 -64.29
N MET A 164 -26.35 53.44 -62.98
CA MET A 164 -26.96 54.60 -62.34
C MET A 164 -26.36 55.92 -62.85
N TRP A 165 -25.03 55.98 -62.99
CA TRP A 165 -24.34 57.15 -63.54
C TRP A 165 -24.72 57.44 -65.01
N ILE A 166 -24.85 56.40 -65.83
CA ILE A 166 -25.31 56.54 -67.22
C ILE A 166 -26.74 57.09 -67.27
N VAL A 167 -27.66 56.52 -66.48
CA VAL A 167 -29.06 56.97 -66.42
C VAL A 167 -29.15 58.42 -65.95
N GLU A 168 -28.38 58.81 -64.94
CA GLU A 168 -28.41 60.16 -64.40
C GLU A 168 -27.85 61.20 -65.38
N ASN A 169 -26.76 60.89 -66.10
CA ASN A 169 -26.23 61.78 -67.13
C ASN A 169 -27.13 61.86 -68.37
N SER A 170 -27.71 60.75 -68.83
CA SER A 170 -28.68 60.79 -69.94
C SER A 170 -29.96 61.53 -69.56
N SER A 171 -30.40 61.47 -68.29
CA SER A 171 -31.52 62.27 -67.80
C SER A 171 -31.20 63.77 -67.76
N LYS A 172 -29.98 64.14 -67.33
CA LYS A 172 -29.52 65.55 -67.37
C LYS A 172 -29.42 66.07 -68.80
N GLU A 173 -28.84 65.32 -69.73
CA GLU A 173 -28.81 65.69 -71.15
C GLU A 173 -30.21 65.79 -71.76
N GLY A 174 -31.09 64.82 -71.49
CA GLY A 174 -32.48 64.84 -71.96
C GLY A 174 -33.29 66.02 -71.42
N THR A 175 -33.08 66.40 -70.16
CA THR A 175 -33.73 67.57 -69.53
C THR A 175 -33.22 68.87 -70.15
N VAL A 176 -31.92 68.96 -70.45
CA VAL A 176 -31.33 70.13 -71.14
C VAL A 176 -31.89 70.24 -72.56
N VAL A 177 -32.01 69.12 -73.28
CA VAL A 177 -32.60 69.10 -74.64
C VAL A 177 -34.09 69.49 -74.61
N THR A 178 -34.87 69.01 -73.63
CA THR A 178 -36.28 69.43 -73.49
C THR A 178 -36.43 70.88 -73.04
N ALA A 179 -35.57 71.37 -72.15
CA ALA A 179 -35.57 72.78 -71.74
C ALA A 179 -35.18 73.72 -72.90
N LEU A 180 -34.23 73.33 -73.75
CA LEU A 180 -33.87 74.07 -74.97
C LEU A 180 -35.03 74.12 -75.98
N ILE A 181 -35.71 72.99 -76.22
CA ILE A 181 -36.88 72.95 -77.11
C ILE A 181 -38.03 73.82 -76.58
N LEU A 182 -38.25 73.89 -75.27
CA LEU A 182 -39.29 74.71 -74.65
C LEU A 182 -38.94 76.21 -74.57
N LEU A 183 -37.65 76.60 -74.69
CA LEU A 183 -37.20 77.99 -74.73
C LEU A 183 -37.26 78.60 -76.15
N GLU A 184 -37.28 77.76 -77.19
CA GLU A 184 -37.35 78.18 -78.60
C GLU A 184 -38.78 78.16 -79.19
N SER A 185 -39.80 77.81 -78.39
CA SER A 185 -41.24 77.83 -78.75
C SER A 185 -41.96 79.03 -78.14
#